data_AF-A0A7D9CYD7-F1
#
_entry.id   AF-A0A7D9CYD7-F1
#
_cell.length_a   1.000
_cell.length_b   1.000
_cell.length_c   1.000
_cell.angle_alpha   90.00
_cell.angle_beta   90.00
_cell.angle_gamma   90.00
#
_symmetry.space_group_name_H-M   'P 1'
#
loop_
_entity.id
_entity.type
_entity.pdbx_description
1 polymer ?
#
loop_
_entity_poly.entity_id
_entity_poly.type
_entity_poly.pdbx_seq_one_letter_code
_entity_poly.pdbx_strand_id
1 'polypeptide(L)'
;MNWSSISYFLSLEALDYRLGPSKDPKHRQQIIKSATPSRWNTLEFRIYYVCFAIVVPLMIRAGMTASNETNPNYPIYQGILSKGWIFGRKVDNSDSQYRFFRDNLVQIAALLILHCGSRHLVNCIHRTSRTSFDLICGLIFLFAIHGFNCLKILFHVTIEFFLGKVAKKSHRLGIILLWIYGVSTLFINDKYRLVRFGQLWSPLSFMDSFTGLVARWDVFFNFTLLKMLSFNLDYIKRMNDISEGVASVALQSHKAKLSDETEEIPLNDKSLEDKESINAETTAEAQMIDEMLVNDRRRMDAPFPISDYSFSNYLAYCFYTPLFIAGPIITFNDYLFQSRHTLPSVTWKRTALYGIRLLGCILMMEVILHYLYVVAVSKAHAWRGDTPFEISMIGLFNLNIIWLKLLIPWRIFRFWALCDGIDPPENMIRCVDNNYSALQFWRAWHRSYNKWIIKYIYIPLGGSHNRILASLAVFSFVAIWHDIELRLLIWGWLIVVFLLPEIILTKLFNPYRGKSWYRFVCGLGAVGNIWLMMLANIYGFCLGKEGSKQLLNDMLTTQHGLGFFVIACICLGIAVQVMFEQRESEMRRGIYVKC
;
A
#
# COMPACT_ATOMS: atom_id res chain seq x y z
N MET A 1 15.24 -17.70 22.88
CA MET A 1 14.11 -17.37 21.97
C MET A 1 13.65 -18.67 21.33
N ASN A 2 12.40 -19.10 21.51
CA ASN A 2 11.91 -20.37 20.96
C ASN A 2 11.74 -20.24 19.42
N TRP A 3 11.97 -21.30 18.66
CA TRP A 3 11.84 -21.32 17.18
C TRP A 3 10.44 -20.87 16.71
N SER A 4 9.42 -21.18 17.51
CA SER A 4 8.05 -20.70 17.30
C SER A 4 7.94 -19.17 17.31
N SER A 5 8.66 -18.48 18.20
CA SER A 5 8.67 -17.02 18.30
C SER A 5 9.34 -16.37 17.09
N ILE A 6 10.43 -16.96 16.58
CA ILE A 6 11.12 -16.48 15.37
C ILE A 6 10.22 -16.68 14.13
N SER A 7 9.59 -17.86 14.03
CA SER A 7 8.67 -18.18 12.94
C SER A 7 7.48 -17.21 12.90
N TYR A 8 6.91 -16.88 14.07
CA TYR A 8 5.87 -15.85 14.15
C TYR A 8 6.39 -14.49 13.75
N PHE A 9 7.56 -14.05 14.26
CA PHE A 9 8.15 -12.75 13.92
C PHE A 9 8.32 -12.53 12.41
N LEU A 10 8.70 -13.57 11.67
CA LEU A 10 8.89 -13.53 10.22
C LEU A 10 7.60 -13.78 9.42
N SER A 11 6.50 -14.15 10.08
CA SER A 11 5.23 -14.46 9.42
C SER A 11 4.54 -13.22 8.84
N LEU A 12 3.63 -13.47 7.90
CA LEU A 12 2.71 -12.46 7.37
C LEU A 12 1.70 -11.99 8.42
N GLU A 13 1.29 -12.85 9.35
CA GLU A 13 0.36 -12.52 10.41
C GLU A 13 0.93 -11.48 11.39
N ALA A 14 2.21 -11.64 11.77
CA ALA A 14 2.89 -10.65 12.60
C ALA A 14 3.06 -9.30 11.89
N LEU A 15 3.08 -9.29 10.54
CA LEU A 15 3.15 -8.05 9.76
C LEU A 15 1.78 -7.36 9.72
N ASP A 16 0.74 -8.10 9.34
CA ASP A 16 -0.65 -7.67 9.29
C ASP A 16 -1.56 -8.84 9.67
N TYR A 17 -2.33 -8.71 10.75
CA TYR A 17 -3.15 -9.79 11.30
C TYR A 17 -4.15 -10.36 10.28
N ARG A 18 -4.52 -9.52 9.29
CA ARG A 18 -5.42 -9.85 8.17
C ARG A 18 -4.84 -10.90 7.22
N LEU A 19 -3.55 -11.19 7.33
CA LEU A 19 -2.82 -12.14 6.49
C LEU A 19 -2.57 -13.47 7.21
N GLY A 20 -3.15 -13.66 8.40
CA GLY A 20 -3.14 -14.94 9.09
C GLY A 20 -4.04 -15.99 8.43
N PRO A 21 -4.09 -17.22 9.00
CA PRO A 21 -4.97 -18.27 8.50
C PRO A 21 -6.44 -17.84 8.50
N SER A 22 -7.24 -18.37 7.57
CA SER A 22 -8.69 -18.13 7.54
C SER A 22 -9.32 -18.47 8.89
N LYS A 23 -10.13 -17.54 9.42
CA LYS A 23 -10.90 -17.75 10.66
C LYS A 23 -12.06 -18.74 10.46
N ASP A 24 -12.58 -18.87 9.24
CA ASP A 24 -13.54 -19.92 8.89
C ASP A 24 -12.81 -21.28 8.77
N PRO A 25 -13.12 -22.27 9.64
CA PRO A 25 -12.50 -23.59 9.60
C PRO A 25 -12.72 -24.35 8.29
N LYS A 26 -13.90 -24.22 7.67
CA LYS A 26 -14.23 -24.91 6.41
C LYS A 26 -13.36 -24.36 5.29
N HIS A 27 -13.31 -23.04 5.14
CA HIS A 27 -12.46 -22.39 4.16
C HIS A 27 -10.97 -22.68 4.41
N ARG A 28 -10.52 -22.65 5.67
CA ARG A 28 -9.14 -22.99 6.04
C ARG A 28 -8.78 -24.42 5.62
N GLN A 29 -9.66 -25.39 5.87
CA GLN A 29 -9.41 -26.77 5.49
C GLN A 29 -9.39 -26.96 3.97
N GLN A 30 -10.22 -26.23 3.22
CA GLN A 30 -10.18 -26.23 1.75
C GLN A 30 -8.83 -25.71 1.21
N ILE A 31 -8.30 -24.62 1.77
CA ILE A 31 -6.99 -24.08 1.41
C ILE A 31 -5.91 -25.14 1.66
N ILE A 32 -5.90 -25.76 2.84
CA ILE A 32 -4.91 -26.79 3.21
C ILE A 32 -5.00 -27.99 2.26
N LYS A 33 -6.21 -28.47 1.95
CA LYS A 33 -6.42 -29.60 1.02
C LYS A 33 -5.96 -29.30 -0.41
N SER A 34 -5.98 -28.03 -0.82
CA SER A 34 -5.52 -27.63 -2.15
C SER A 34 -4.00 -27.48 -2.27
N ALA A 35 -3.26 -27.59 -1.15
CA ALA A 35 -1.81 -27.49 -1.13
C ALA A 35 -1.14 -28.82 -1.45
N THR A 36 0.00 -28.76 -2.13
CA THR A 36 0.84 -29.90 -2.46
C THR A 36 1.76 -30.31 -1.29
N PRO A 37 2.28 -31.55 -1.25
CA PRO A 37 3.26 -31.97 -0.26
C PRO A 37 4.53 -31.11 -0.27
N SER A 38 5.17 -30.96 0.90
CA SER A 38 6.37 -30.14 1.06
C SER A 38 7.54 -30.64 0.20
N ARG A 39 8.16 -29.74 -0.55
CA ARG A 39 9.33 -30.04 -1.40
C ARG A 39 10.66 -29.61 -0.80
N TRP A 40 10.65 -28.89 0.33
CA TRP A 40 11.85 -28.32 0.95
C TRP A 40 12.99 -29.32 1.21
N ASN A 41 12.67 -30.60 1.42
CA ASN A 41 13.64 -31.66 1.72
C ASN A 41 14.02 -32.54 0.51
N THR A 42 13.47 -32.25 -0.67
CA THR A 42 13.77 -33.00 -1.90
C THR A 42 15.18 -32.68 -2.42
N LEU A 43 15.76 -33.58 -3.23
CA LEU A 43 17.07 -33.35 -3.85
C LEU A 43 17.08 -32.08 -4.71
N GLU A 44 15.98 -31.84 -5.45
CA GLU A 44 15.77 -30.62 -6.24
C GLU A 44 15.98 -29.35 -5.40
N PHE A 45 15.31 -29.24 -4.24
CA PHE A 45 15.40 -28.06 -3.39
C PHE A 45 16.74 -27.94 -2.67
N ARG A 46 17.40 -29.06 -2.36
CA ARG A 46 18.78 -29.05 -1.84
C ARG A 46 19.74 -28.42 -2.84
N ILE A 47 19.61 -28.75 -4.13
CA ILE A 47 20.39 -28.12 -5.21
C ILE A 47 20.07 -26.62 -5.26
N TYR A 48 18.79 -26.23 -5.17
CA TYR A 48 18.39 -24.82 -5.16
C TYR A 48 19.00 -24.03 -4.00
N TYR A 49 19.11 -24.62 -2.81
CA TYR A 49 19.79 -23.98 -1.68
C TYR A 49 21.29 -23.78 -1.92
N VAL A 50 21.97 -24.75 -2.53
CA VAL A 50 23.38 -24.61 -2.90
C VAL A 50 23.55 -23.48 -3.93
N CYS A 51 22.70 -23.44 -4.95
CA CYS A 51 22.70 -22.34 -5.92
C CYS A 51 22.48 -20.98 -5.23
N PHE A 52 21.50 -20.88 -4.33
CA PHE A 52 21.23 -19.64 -3.59
C PHE A 52 22.43 -19.20 -2.73
N ALA A 53 23.08 -20.15 -2.03
CA ALA A 53 24.24 -19.89 -1.20
C ALA A 53 25.47 -19.40 -1.98
N ILE A 54 25.53 -19.67 -3.29
CA ILE A 54 26.61 -19.20 -4.18
C ILE A 54 26.21 -17.89 -4.87
N VAL A 55 25.02 -17.86 -5.48
CA VAL A 55 24.59 -16.78 -6.37
C VAL A 55 24.32 -15.50 -5.60
N VAL A 56 23.66 -15.54 -4.44
CA VAL A 56 23.32 -14.32 -3.69
C VAL A 56 24.57 -13.58 -3.20
N PRO A 57 25.58 -14.24 -2.60
CA PRO A 57 26.84 -13.57 -2.28
C PRO A 57 27.55 -12.98 -3.51
N LEU A 58 27.52 -13.67 -4.66
CA LEU A 58 28.09 -13.14 -5.91
C LEU A 58 27.36 -11.89 -6.39
N MET A 59 26.02 -11.87 -6.30
CA MET A 59 25.21 -10.71 -6.64
C MET A 59 25.59 -9.50 -5.77
N ILE A 60 25.65 -9.69 -4.45
CA ILE A 60 26.05 -8.63 -3.51
C ILE A 60 27.48 -8.15 -3.82
N ARG A 61 28.42 -9.09 -4.02
CA ARG A 61 29.81 -8.75 -4.36
C ARG A 61 29.89 -7.96 -5.66
N ALA A 62 29.19 -8.36 -6.71
CA ALA A 62 29.18 -7.65 -7.98
C ALA A 62 28.57 -6.24 -7.84
N GLY A 63 27.47 -6.10 -7.11
CA GLY A 63 26.91 -4.78 -6.79
C GLY A 63 27.89 -3.89 -6.03
N MET A 64 28.64 -4.46 -5.08
CA MET A 64 29.68 -3.73 -4.34
C MET A 64 30.84 -3.34 -5.25
N THR A 65 31.40 -4.27 -6.04
CA THR A 65 32.48 -3.97 -6.99
C THR A 65 32.08 -2.90 -8.00
N ALA A 66 30.83 -2.91 -8.46
CA ALA A 66 30.31 -1.94 -9.42
C ALA A 66 30.09 -0.54 -8.82
N SER A 67 30.08 -0.39 -7.49
CA SER A 67 29.65 0.86 -6.84
C SER A 67 30.43 1.28 -5.60
N ASN A 68 31.52 0.62 -5.24
CA ASN A 68 32.32 0.98 -4.05
C ASN A 68 33.53 1.86 -4.40
N GLU A 69 34.34 2.19 -3.38
CA GLU A 69 35.51 3.07 -3.51
C GLU A 69 36.62 2.49 -4.38
N THR A 70 36.61 1.18 -4.64
CA THR A 70 37.62 0.49 -5.48
C THR A 70 37.26 0.49 -6.96
N ASN A 71 36.04 0.89 -7.32
CA ASN A 71 35.60 0.93 -8.71
C ASN A 71 36.35 2.03 -9.51
N PRO A 72 36.81 1.75 -10.74
CA PRO A 72 37.49 2.76 -11.58
C PRO A 72 36.65 4.02 -11.85
N ASN A 73 35.32 3.90 -11.86
CA ASN A 73 34.37 5.00 -12.05
C ASN A 73 34.07 5.77 -10.76
N TYR A 74 34.60 5.36 -9.59
CA TYR A 74 34.37 6.03 -8.29
C TYR A 74 34.61 7.55 -8.32
N PRO A 75 35.67 8.09 -8.97
CA PRO A 75 35.89 9.53 -9.04
C PRO A 75 34.74 10.33 -9.67
N ILE A 76 33.92 9.69 -10.50
CA ILE A 76 32.80 10.33 -11.21
C ILE A 76 31.63 10.62 -10.25
N TYR A 77 31.35 9.73 -9.31
CA TYR A 77 30.18 9.84 -8.41
C TYR A 77 30.53 10.10 -6.94
N GLN A 78 31.81 10.05 -6.54
CA GLN A 78 32.21 10.26 -5.15
C GLN A 78 31.80 11.62 -4.55
N GLY A 79 31.59 12.63 -5.40
CA GLY A 79 31.22 14.00 -5.01
C GLY A 79 29.75 14.17 -4.64
N ILE A 80 28.89 13.23 -5.05
CA ILE A 80 27.46 13.23 -4.69
C ILE A 80 27.16 12.30 -3.49
N LEU A 81 28.17 11.60 -2.98
CA LEU A 81 28.09 10.83 -1.75
C LEU A 81 28.19 11.74 -0.53
N SER A 82 27.52 11.35 0.55
CA SER A 82 27.54 12.08 1.83
C SER A 82 28.45 11.40 2.85
N LYS A 83 28.82 12.13 3.90
CA LYS A 83 29.52 11.55 5.06
C LYS A 83 28.59 10.54 5.76
N GLY A 84 29.02 9.29 5.83
CA GLY A 84 28.31 8.22 6.53
C GLY A 84 28.73 8.11 8.00
N TRP A 85 28.02 7.27 8.74
CA TRP A 85 28.25 7.03 10.17
C TRP A 85 28.76 5.62 10.47
N ILE A 86 28.65 4.70 9.51
CA ILE A 86 29.11 3.31 9.64
C ILE A 86 30.59 3.20 9.29
N PHE A 87 31.44 2.95 10.29
CA PHE A 87 32.88 2.65 10.12
C PHE A 87 33.66 3.63 9.24
N GLY A 88 33.30 4.91 9.25
CA GLY A 88 33.94 5.95 8.44
C GLY A 88 33.64 5.87 6.94
N ARG A 89 32.78 4.94 6.48
CA ARG A 89 32.35 4.83 5.09
C ARG A 89 31.49 6.03 4.68
N LYS A 90 31.47 6.35 3.38
CA LYS A 90 30.47 7.27 2.83
C LYS A 90 29.10 6.58 2.77
N VAL A 91 28.05 7.39 2.59
CA VAL A 91 26.68 6.91 2.41
C VAL A 91 26.11 7.48 1.10
N ASP A 92 25.44 6.63 0.33
CA ASP A 92 24.69 7.02 -0.85
C ASP A 92 23.34 7.65 -0.46
N ASN A 93 23.40 8.89 0.00
CA ASN A 93 22.21 9.71 0.28
C ASN A 93 21.79 10.53 -0.96
N SER A 94 22.05 10.02 -2.17
CA SER A 94 21.88 10.80 -3.40
C SER A 94 20.42 10.91 -3.86
N ASP A 95 19.54 9.97 -3.48
CA ASP A 95 18.10 10.04 -3.76
C ASP A 95 17.44 11.19 -2.95
N SER A 96 16.86 12.18 -3.64
CA SER A 96 16.34 13.38 -3.00
C SER A 96 15.11 13.13 -2.12
N GLN A 97 14.25 12.20 -2.50
CA GLN A 97 13.02 11.89 -1.76
C GLN A 97 13.35 11.11 -0.49
N TYR A 98 14.20 10.08 -0.57
CA TYR A 98 14.62 9.32 0.60
C TYR A 98 15.48 10.17 1.53
N ARG A 99 16.40 10.98 0.99
CA ARG A 99 17.21 11.93 1.76
C ARG A 99 16.35 12.86 2.59
N PHE A 100 15.35 13.50 1.99
CA PHE A 100 14.43 14.39 2.72
C PHE A 100 13.79 13.67 3.90
N PHE A 101 13.35 12.42 3.70
CA PHE A 101 12.75 11.63 4.77
C PHE A 101 13.77 11.22 5.85
N ARG A 102 14.92 10.69 5.43
CA ARG A 102 16.02 10.23 6.27
C ARG A 102 16.54 11.35 7.18
N ASP A 103 16.77 12.52 6.62
CA ASP A 103 17.31 13.69 7.33
C ASP A 103 16.30 14.26 8.35
N ASN A 104 15.01 13.93 8.21
CA ASN A 104 13.93 14.36 9.11
C ASN A 104 13.39 13.24 10.03
N LEU A 105 14.05 12.08 10.11
CA LEU A 105 13.58 10.93 10.90
C LEU A 105 13.38 11.26 12.39
N VAL A 106 14.28 12.06 12.98
CA VAL A 106 14.20 12.45 14.39
C VAL A 106 12.99 13.34 14.64
N GLN A 107 12.71 14.28 13.74
CA GLN A 107 11.56 15.18 13.79
C GLN A 107 10.26 14.38 13.67
N ILE A 108 10.20 13.39 12.78
CA ILE A 108 9.03 12.52 12.62
C ILE A 108 8.81 11.68 13.90
N ALA A 109 9.87 11.13 14.49
CA ALA A 109 9.78 10.39 15.75
C ALA A 109 9.29 11.29 16.90
N ALA A 110 9.81 12.52 16.99
CA ALA A 110 9.36 13.50 17.97
C ALA A 110 7.87 13.87 17.78
N LEU A 111 7.43 14.07 16.54
CA LEU A 111 6.03 14.35 16.22
C LEU A 111 5.11 13.19 16.59
N LEU A 112 5.52 11.95 16.34
CA LEU A 112 4.79 10.75 16.76
C LEU A 112 4.60 10.74 18.28
N ILE A 113 5.69 10.91 19.04
CA ILE A 113 5.65 10.90 20.51
C ILE A 113 4.77 12.05 21.02
N LEU A 114 4.93 13.25 20.48
CA LEU A 114 4.14 14.42 20.84
C LEU A 114 2.65 14.22 20.56
N HIS A 115 2.31 13.66 19.40
CA HIS A 115 0.93 13.37 19.04
C HIS A 115 0.28 12.35 19.97
N CYS A 116 0.91 11.19 20.17
CA CYS A 116 0.37 10.15 21.04
C CYS A 116 0.34 10.61 22.52
N GLY A 117 1.37 11.31 22.97
CA GLY A 117 1.45 11.87 24.32
C GLY A 117 0.41 12.95 24.58
N SER A 118 0.18 13.87 23.63
CA SER A 118 -0.86 14.89 23.75
C SER A 118 -2.26 14.30 23.76
N ARG A 119 -2.54 13.26 22.95
CA ARG A 119 -3.83 12.53 23.04
C ARG A 119 -4.05 11.94 24.42
N HIS A 120 -3.04 11.27 24.97
CA HIS A 120 -3.13 10.67 26.29
C HIS A 120 -3.38 11.74 27.36
N LEU A 121 -2.61 12.82 27.35
CA LEU A 121 -2.75 13.94 28.28
C LEU A 121 -4.14 14.58 28.20
N VAL A 122 -4.64 14.88 26.99
CA VAL A 122 -5.97 15.45 26.80
C VAL A 122 -7.04 14.53 27.38
N ASN A 123 -6.97 13.22 27.12
CA ASN A 123 -7.93 12.25 27.66
C ASN A 123 -7.87 12.11 29.19
N CYS A 124 -6.72 12.35 29.81
CA CYS A 124 -6.60 12.39 31.27
C CYS A 124 -7.27 13.64 31.87
N ILE A 125 -7.23 14.77 31.18
CA ILE A 125 -7.78 16.06 31.66
C ILE A 125 -9.26 16.20 31.33
N HIS A 126 -9.64 15.87 30.09
CA HIS A 126 -11.00 16.04 29.57
C HIS A 126 -11.36 14.90 28.64
N ARG A 127 -12.51 14.25 28.89
CA ARG A 127 -13.05 13.20 28.01
C ARG A 127 -13.51 13.81 26.69
N THR A 128 -12.60 13.87 25.73
CA THR A 128 -12.83 14.38 24.39
C THR A 128 -13.10 13.22 23.45
N SER A 129 -14.01 13.39 22.48
CA SER A 129 -14.16 12.39 21.43
C SER A 129 -12.88 12.30 20.59
N ARG A 130 -12.53 11.10 20.13
CA ARG A 130 -11.35 10.91 19.29
C ARG A 130 -11.38 11.80 18.04
N THR A 131 -12.52 11.87 17.36
CA THR A 131 -12.65 12.66 16.12
C THR A 131 -12.50 14.16 16.37
N SER A 132 -12.92 14.67 17.53
CA SER A 132 -12.69 16.07 17.92
C SER A 132 -11.20 16.36 18.13
N PHE A 133 -10.46 15.45 18.78
CA PHE A 133 -9.00 15.59 18.91
C PHE A 133 -8.32 15.54 17.54
N ASP A 134 -8.70 14.57 16.70
CA ASP A 134 -8.11 14.37 15.37
C ASP A 134 -8.36 15.59 14.47
N LEU A 135 -9.52 16.22 14.57
CA LEU A 135 -9.82 17.48 13.89
C LEU A 135 -8.86 18.60 14.30
N ILE A 136 -8.78 18.88 15.60
CA ILE A 136 -7.98 20.01 16.11
C ILE A 136 -6.50 19.76 15.80
N CYS A 137 -6.00 18.57 16.13
CA CYS A 137 -4.61 18.20 15.88
C CYS A 137 -4.30 18.19 14.38
N GLY A 138 -5.21 17.67 13.55
CA GLY A 138 -5.06 17.64 12.10
C GLY A 138 -4.98 19.03 11.47
N LEU A 139 -5.79 19.99 11.94
CA LEU A 139 -5.72 21.38 11.47
C LEU A 139 -4.42 22.08 11.88
N ILE A 140 -3.97 21.87 13.12
CA ILE A 140 -2.67 22.38 13.60
C ILE A 140 -1.54 21.79 12.75
N PHE A 141 -1.58 20.48 12.52
CA PHE A 141 -0.58 19.76 11.73
C PHE A 141 -0.58 20.23 10.27
N LEU A 142 -1.75 20.41 9.67
CA LEU A 142 -1.92 20.91 8.31
C LEU A 142 -1.27 22.30 8.15
N PHE A 143 -1.52 23.22 9.09
CA PHE A 143 -0.90 24.54 9.08
C PHE A 143 0.60 24.48 9.35
N ALA A 144 1.08 23.62 10.26
CA ALA A 144 2.50 23.47 10.49
C ALA A 144 3.26 22.97 9.24
N ILE A 145 2.70 21.99 8.54
CA ILE A 145 3.34 21.38 7.37
C ILE A 145 3.23 22.27 6.13
N HIS A 146 2.10 22.95 5.88
CA HIS A 146 1.85 23.69 4.64
C HIS A 146 1.69 25.20 4.80
N GLY A 147 1.79 25.73 6.02
CA GLY A 147 1.58 27.16 6.30
C GLY A 147 0.25 27.64 5.74
N PHE A 148 0.24 28.82 5.13
CA PHE A 148 -0.98 29.36 4.52
C PHE A 148 -1.46 28.62 3.27
N ASN A 149 -0.64 27.76 2.65
CA ASN A 149 -1.11 26.90 1.57
C ASN A 149 -2.17 25.88 2.06
N CYS A 150 -2.30 25.67 3.38
CA CYS A 150 -3.40 24.88 3.93
C CYS A 150 -4.77 25.40 3.51
N LEU A 151 -4.92 26.70 3.25
CA LEU A 151 -6.19 27.29 2.82
C LEU A 151 -6.59 26.82 1.43
N LYS A 152 -5.63 26.57 0.52
CA LYS A 152 -5.90 25.99 -0.80
C LYS A 152 -6.44 24.56 -0.65
N ILE A 153 -5.84 23.78 0.25
CA ILE A 153 -6.30 22.42 0.57
C ILE A 153 -7.70 22.47 1.17
N LEU A 154 -7.92 23.31 2.18
CA LEU A 154 -9.22 23.48 2.85
C LEU A 154 -10.30 23.95 1.89
N PHE A 155 -9.97 24.80 0.93
CA PHE A 155 -10.88 25.24 -0.12
C PHE A 155 -11.38 24.05 -0.96
N HIS A 156 -10.48 23.23 -1.48
CA HIS A 156 -10.85 22.03 -2.24
C HIS A 156 -11.65 21.03 -1.41
N VAL A 157 -11.21 20.76 -0.18
CA VAL A 157 -11.89 19.86 0.77
C VAL A 157 -13.31 20.35 1.03
N THR A 158 -13.49 21.65 1.26
CA THR A 158 -14.81 22.25 1.52
C THR A 158 -15.73 22.15 0.30
N ILE A 159 -15.24 22.45 -0.90
CA ILE A 159 -16.04 22.35 -2.12
C ILE A 159 -16.50 20.90 -2.35
N GLU A 160 -15.60 19.93 -2.24
CA GLU A 160 -15.95 18.54 -2.51
C GLU A 160 -16.95 17.98 -1.48
N PHE A 161 -16.84 18.40 -0.21
CA PHE A 161 -17.85 18.08 0.81
C PHE A 161 -19.24 18.53 0.40
N PHE A 162 -19.40 19.81 0.03
CA PHE A 162 -20.70 20.35 -0.36
C PHE A 162 -21.20 19.72 -1.67
N LEU A 163 -20.31 19.43 -2.61
CA LEU A 163 -20.66 18.72 -3.84
C LEU A 163 -21.25 17.33 -3.56
N GLY A 164 -20.67 16.60 -2.60
CA GLY A 164 -21.23 15.33 -2.11
C GLY A 164 -22.61 15.48 -1.49
N LYS A 165 -22.92 16.61 -0.84
CA LYS A 165 -24.26 16.90 -0.28
C LYS A 165 -25.28 17.30 -1.34
N VAL A 166 -24.87 17.94 -2.44
CA VAL A 166 -25.74 18.28 -3.58
C VAL A 166 -26.28 17.01 -4.27
N ALA A 167 -25.60 15.87 -4.13
CA ALA A 167 -26.02 14.56 -4.64
C ALA A 167 -27.39 14.05 -4.12
N LYS A 168 -27.99 14.72 -3.11
CA LYS A 168 -29.29 14.35 -2.54
C LYS A 168 -30.42 14.21 -3.57
N LYS A 169 -30.34 14.92 -4.71
CA LYS A 169 -31.37 14.88 -5.77
C LYS A 169 -31.12 13.80 -6.83
N SER A 170 -29.86 13.41 -7.06
CA SER A 170 -29.48 12.39 -8.05
C SER A 170 -28.11 11.82 -7.69
N HIS A 171 -28.08 10.56 -7.24
CA HIS A 171 -26.84 9.91 -6.81
C HIS A 171 -25.85 9.74 -7.98
N ARG A 172 -26.34 9.40 -9.19
CA ARG A 172 -25.48 9.24 -10.38
C ARG A 172 -24.80 10.56 -10.75
N LEU A 173 -25.58 11.64 -10.78
CA LEU A 173 -25.03 12.97 -11.07
C LEU A 173 -24.02 13.39 -9.99
N GLY A 174 -24.32 13.13 -8.72
CA GLY A 174 -23.41 13.38 -7.61
C GLY A 174 -22.06 12.67 -7.77
N ILE A 175 -22.07 11.38 -8.08
CA ILE A 175 -20.86 10.59 -8.33
C ILE A 175 -20.06 11.16 -9.51
N ILE A 176 -20.73 11.49 -10.62
CA ILE A 176 -20.07 12.07 -11.80
C ILE A 176 -19.40 13.40 -11.45
N LEU A 177 -20.12 14.30 -10.76
CA LEU A 177 -19.59 15.60 -10.37
C LEU A 177 -18.40 15.48 -9.42
N LEU A 178 -18.46 14.57 -8.44
CA LEU A 178 -17.35 14.29 -7.53
C LEU A 178 -16.09 13.84 -8.27
N TRP A 179 -16.23 12.90 -9.21
CA TRP A 179 -15.09 12.43 -9.99
C TRP A 179 -14.54 13.49 -10.94
N ILE A 180 -15.41 14.25 -11.62
CA ILE A 180 -14.98 15.36 -12.48
C ILE A 180 -14.22 16.40 -11.66
N TYR A 181 -14.77 16.82 -10.53
CA TYR A 181 -14.13 17.80 -9.66
C TYR A 181 -12.81 17.26 -9.11
N GLY A 182 -12.84 16.06 -8.50
CA GLY A 182 -11.67 15.43 -7.90
C GLY A 182 -10.52 15.25 -8.87
N VAL A 183 -10.77 14.72 -10.08
CA VAL A 183 -9.74 14.61 -11.11
C VAL A 183 -9.27 15.99 -11.57
N SER A 184 -10.18 16.94 -11.77
CA SER A 184 -9.81 18.32 -12.17
C SER A 184 -8.92 19.00 -11.13
N THR A 185 -9.11 18.73 -9.83
CA THR A 185 -8.27 19.30 -8.77
C THR A 185 -6.80 18.91 -8.89
N LEU A 186 -6.49 17.71 -9.40
CA LEU A 186 -5.11 17.31 -9.66
C LEU A 186 -4.45 18.26 -10.68
N PHE A 187 -5.12 18.52 -11.81
CA PHE A 187 -4.64 19.43 -12.85
C PHE A 187 -4.56 20.89 -12.39
N ILE A 188 -5.56 21.34 -11.63
CA ILE A 188 -5.58 22.68 -11.05
C ILE A 188 -4.40 22.86 -10.10
N ASN A 189 -4.16 21.88 -9.20
CA ASN A 189 -3.08 21.96 -8.23
C ASN A 189 -1.72 21.94 -8.91
N ASP A 190 -1.49 21.07 -9.90
CA ASP A 190 -0.22 21.06 -10.64
C ASP A 190 0.07 22.41 -11.32
N LYS A 191 -0.96 23.01 -11.95
CA LYS A 191 -0.84 24.30 -12.64
C LYS A 191 -0.62 25.47 -11.68
N TYR A 192 -1.30 25.49 -10.53
CA TYR A 192 -1.33 26.63 -9.61
C TYR A 192 -0.51 26.44 -8.33
N ARG A 193 0.25 25.34 -8.19
CA ARG A 193 1.05 25.04 -6.97
C ARG A 193 1.99 26.17 -6.55
N LEU A 194 2.57 26.90 -7.50
CA LEU A 194 3.56 27.97 -7.26
C LEU A 194 2.93 29.36 -7.11
N VAL A 195 1.61 29.49 -7.30
CA VAL A 195 0.96 30.80 -7.21
C VAL A 195 0.96 31.28 -5.76
N ARG A 196 1.49 32.49 -5.57
CA ARG A 196 1.59 33.17 -4.28
C ARG A 196 0.31 33.93 -3.97
N PHE A 197 -0.02 34.08 -2.68
CA PHE A 197 -1.22 34.79 -2.26
C PHE A 197 -1.18 36.28 -2.63
N GLY A 198 -0.01 36.92 -2.51
CA GLY A 198 0.18 38.32 -2.92
C GLY A 198 -0.01 38.55 -4.44
N GLN A 199 0.14 37.52 -5.27
CA GLN A 199 -0.15 37.60 -6.70
C GLN A 199 -1.65 37.52 -7.01
N LEU A 200 -2.42 36.82 -6.16
CA LEU A 200 -3.87 36.74 -6.28
C LEU A 200 -4.53 38.03 -5.79
N TRP A 201 -4.07 38.53 -4.64
CA TRP A 201 -4.56 39.77 -4.06
C TRP A 201 -3.48 40.38 -3.15
N SER A 202 -3.00 41.59 -3.49
CA SER A 202 -1.86 42.24 -2.83
C SER A 202 -1.91 42.27 -1.28
N PRO A 203 -3.08 42.52 -0.63
CA PRO A 203 -3.20 42.45 0.83
C PRO A 203 -2.90 41.08 1.45
N LEU A 204 -2.95 39.99 0.69
CA LEU A 204 -2.64 38.64 1.18
C LEU A 204 -1.14 38.30 1.12
N SER A 205 -0.27 39.23 0.72
CA SER A 205 1.18 39.01 0.63
C SER A 205 1.82 38.55 1.94
N PHE A 206 1.27 38.93 3.10
CA PHE A 206 1.75 38.43 4.40
C PHE A 206 1.66 36.91 4.52
N MET A 207 0.75 36.26 3.81
CA MET A 207 0.55 34.81 3.83
C MET A 207 1.66 34.07 3.09
N ASP A 208 2.40 34.76 2.23
CA ASP A 208 3.56 34.20 1.56
C ASP A 208 4.80 34.13 2.48
N SER A 209 4.74 34.71 3.68
CA SER A 209 5.83 34.67 4.67
C SER A 209 6.06 33.28 5.27
N PHE A 210 5.01 32.45 5.35
CA PHE A 210 5.09 31.10 5.90
C PHE A 210 4.39 30.09 4.98
N THR A 211 5.20 29.39 4.19
CA THR A 211 4.75 28.32 3.27
C THR A 211 4.68 26.93 3.91
N GLY A 212 4.95 26.83 5.22
CA GLY A 212 5.05 25.57 5.96
C GLY A 212 6.41 24.89 5.86
N LEU A 213 6.57 23.81 6.65
CA LEU A 213 7.76 22.95 6.63
C LEU A 213 7.98 22.25 5.28
N VAL A 214 6.89 21.95 4.56
CA VAL A 214 6.93 21.31 3.26
C VAL A 214 6.07 22.09 2.27
N ALA A 215 6.74 22.89 1.44
CA ALA A 215 6.09 23.76 0.46
C ALA A 215 5.37 22.99 -0.68
N ARG A 216 5.75 21.72 -0.94
CA ARG A 216 5.15 20.84 -1.96
C ARG A 216 3.82 20.24 -1.49
N TRP A 217 2.86 21.10 -1.18
CA TRP A 217 1.54 20.73 -0.68
C TRP A 217 0.71 19.94 -1.71
N ASP A 218 0.95 20.16 -3.00
CA ASP A 218 0.32 19.50 -4.14
C ASP A 218 0.51 17.97 -4.12
N VAL A 219 1.69 17.49 -3.73
CA VAL A 219 1.98 16.06 -3.69
C VAL A 219 1.17 15.34 -2.60
N PHE A 220 1.01 15.96 -1.44
CA PHE A 220 0.26 15.38 -0.32
C PHE A 220 -1.25 15.54 -0.50
N PHE A 221 -1.68 16.54 -1.27
CA PHE A 221 -3.07 16.69 -1.65
C PHE A 221 -3.59 15.44 -2.38
N ASN A 222 -2.77 14.74 -3.16
CA ASN A 222 -3.18 13.51 -3.85
C ASN A 222 -3.73 12.45 -2.88
N PHE A 223 -3.14 12.29 -1.69
CA PHE A 223 -3.69 11.41 -0.65
C PHE A 223 -4.98 11.97 -0.03
N THR A 224 -5.05 13.29 0.12
CA THR A 224 -6.26 13.98 0.63
C THR A 224 -7.44 13.75 -0.32
N LEU A 225 -7.24 13.85 -1.64
CA LEU A 225 -8.26 13.56 -2.65
C LEU A 225 -8.88 12.16 -2.48
N LEU A 226 -8.07 11.12 -2.20
CA LEU A 226 -8.58 9.77 -1.98
C LEU A 226 -9.50 9.69 -0.76
N LYS A 227 -9.18 10.45 0.30
CA LYS A 227 -10.03 10.56 1.48
C LYS A 227 -11.30 11.36 1.18
N MET A 228 -11.19 12.47 0.46
CA MET A 228 -12.33 13.30 0.04
C MET A 228 -13.35 12.46 -0.73
N LEU A 229 -12.90 11.72 -1.75
CA LEU A 229 -13.73 10.82 -2.54
C LEU A 229 -14.28 9.67 -1.70
N SER A 230 -13.47 9.06 -0.84
CA SER A 230 -13.91 7.94 0.03
C SER A 230 -15.09 8.34 0.92
N PHE A 231 -15.01 9.49 1.58
CA PHE A 231 -16.11 9.99 2.42
C PHE A 231 -17.36 10.26 1.60
N ASN A 232 -17.23 11.01 0.49
CA ASN A 232 -18.39 11.43 -0.29
C ASN A 232 -19.10 10.26 -0.98
N LEU A 233 -18.33 9.28 -1.47
CA LEU A 233 -18.90 8.07 -2.07
C LEU A 233 -19.54 7.15 -1.01
N ASP A 234 -18.93 7.02 0.18
CA ASP A 234 -19.55 6.27 1.30
C ASP A 234 -20.86 6.96 1.76
N TYR A 235 -20.90 8.30 1.79
CA TYR A 235 -22.11 9.07 2.09
C TYR A 235 -23.23 8.85 1.07
N ILE A 236 -22.92 8.95 -0.24
CA ILE A 236 -23.90 8.72 -1.31
C ILE A 236 -24.42 7.29 -1.26
N LYS A 237 -23.53 6.30 -1.07
CA LYS A 237 -23.93 4.90 -0.90
C LYS A 237 -24.89 4.74 0.28
N ARG A 238 -24.56 5.31 1.44
CA ARG A 238 -25.43 5.24 2.62
C ARG A 238 -26.80 5.87 2.38
N MET A 239 -26.86 7.00 1.68
CA MET A 239 -28.14 7.62 1.31
C MET A 239 -28.97 6.71 0.41
N ASN A 240 -28.35 6.06 -0.57
CA ASN A 240 -29.03 5.10 -1.45
C ASN A 240 -29.54 3.90 -0.65
N ASP A 241 -28.72 3.32 0.22
CA ASP A 241 -29.12 2.17 1.06
C ASP A 241 -30.34 2.51 1.95
N ILE A 242 -30.44 3.76 2.43
CA ILE A 242 -31.60 4.24 3.19
C ILE A 242 -32.80 4.45 2.27
N SER A 243 -32.61 5.06 1.09
CA SER A 243 -33.69 5.32 0.13
C SER A 243 -34.29 4.05 -0.46
N GLU A 244 -33.49 3.00 -0.65
CA GLU A 244 -33.91 1.71 -1.18
C GLU A 244 -34.47 0.78 -0.09
N GLY A 245 -34.57 1.24 1.17
CA GLY A 245 -35.05 0.43 2.30
C GLY A 245 -34.09 -0.69 2.70
N VAL A 246 -32.89 -0.77 2.13
CA VAL A 246 -31.90 -1.82 2.40
C VAL A 246 -31.39 -1.76 3.85
N ALA A 247 -31.48 -0.60 4.50
CA ALA A 247 -31.15 -0.42 5.91
C ALA A 247 -32.10 -1.18 6.86
N SER A 248 -33.40 -1.36 6.52
CA SER A 248 -34.32 -2.17 7.32
C SER A 248 -34.19 -3.67 6.99
N VAL A 249 -33.82 -4.01 5.76
CA VAL A 249 -33.66 -5.42 5.31
C VAL A 249 -32.42 -6.08 5.91
N ALA A 250 -31.30 -5.39 6.11
CA ALA A 250 -30.12 -5.99 6.74
C ALA A 250 -30.34 -6.38 8.21
N LEU A 251 -31.21 -5.63 8.90
CA LEU A 251 -31.69 -5.92 10.26
C LEU A 251 -32.79 -7.00 10.25
N GLN A 252 -33.70 -6.97 9.27
CA GLN A 252 -34.80 -7.94 9.13
C GLN A 252 -34.37 -9.31 8.60
N SER A 253 -33.37 -9.41 7.71
CA SER A 253 -32.88 -10.70 7.20
C SER A 253 -32.18 -11.53 8.29
N HIS A 254 -31.73 -10.88 9.36
CA HIS A 254 -31.22 -11.54 10.55
C HIS A 254 -32.36 -12.03 11.45
N LYS A 255 -33.45 -11.25 11.56
CA LYS A 255 -34.70 -11.64 12.25
C LYS A 255 -35.34 -12.88 11.60
N ALA A 256 -35.39 -12.93 10.27
CA ALA A 256 -35.97 -14.06 9.52
C ALA A 256 -35.16 -15.37 9.62
N LYS A 257 -33.88 -15.30 9.97
CA LYS A 257 -33.04 -16.49 10.23
C LYS A 257 -33.18 -17.04 11.65
N LEU A 258 -33.76 -16.27 12.57
CA LEU A 258 -34.00 -16.65 13.97
C LEU A 258 -35.45 -17.10 14.19
N SER A 259 -36.39 -16.71 13.31
CA SER A 259 -37.80 -17.10 13.41
C SER A 259 -38.11 -18.50 12.86
N ASP A 260 -37.14 -19.20 12.25
CA ASP A 260 -37.35 -20.55 11.69
C ASP A 260 -37.22 -21.69 12.73
N GLU A 261 -37.05 -21.38 14.02
CA GLU A 261 -36.89 -22.38 15.10
C GLU A 261 -37.85 -22.21 16.30
N THR A 262 -38.97 -21.47 16.18
CA THR A 262 -39.91 -21.37 17.32
C THR A 262 -41.37 -21.56 16.90
N GLU A 263 -41.95 -22.66 17.37
CA GLU A 263 -43.38 -22.98 17.31
C GLU A 263 -44.26 -21.93 18.03
N GLU A 264 -45.46 -21.76 17.50
CA GLU A 264 -46.52 -20.84 17.94
C GLU A 264 -46.97 -21.08 19.39
N ILE A 265 -47.08 -20.01 20.19
CA ILE A 265 -48.00 -19.91 21.33
C ILE A 265 -48.62 -18.50 21.33
N PRO A 266 -49.96 -18.33 21.40
CA PRO A 266 -50.58 -17.01 21.41
C PRO A 266 -50.89 -16.52 22.83
N LEU A 267 -50.66 -15.23 23.10
CA LEU A 267 -51.59 -14.25 23.73
C LEU A 267 -50.84 -13.06 24.38
N ASN A 268 -50.76 -11.97 23.62
CA ASN A 268 -51.06 -10.57 23.97
C ASN A 268 -50.65 -10.05 25.38
N ASP A 269 -49.41 -9.56 25.49
CA ASP A 269 -49.03 -8.52 26.46
C ASP A 269 -47.99 -7.57 25.83
N LYS A 270 -48.45 -6.41 25.35
CA LYS A 270 -47.62 -5.40 24.65
C LYS A 270 -46.42 -4.90 25.47
N SER A 271 -46.47 -5.04 26.80
CA SER A 271 -45.39 -4.57 27.69
C SER A 271 -44.18 -5.51 27.73
N LEU A 272 -44.36 -6.78 27.36
CA LEU A 272 -43.30 -7.77 27.24
C LEU A 272 -42.67 -7.75 25.84
N GLU A 273 -43.47 -7.53 24.78
CA GLU A 273 -42.99 -7.37 23.41
C GLU A 273 -42.03 -6.18 23.24
N ASP A 274 -42.28 -5.06 23.93
CA ASP A 274 -41.39 -3.88 23.89
C ASP A 274 -40.04 -4.17 24.58
N LYS A 275 -40.03 -4.93 25.69
CA LYS A 275 -38.79 -5.31 26.39
C LYS A 275 -38.00 -6.39 25.64
N GLU A 276 -38.68 -7.38 25.05
CA GLU A 276 -38.05 -8.40 24.23
C GLU A 276 -37.50 -7.82 22.92
N SER A 277 -38.22 -6.89 22.28
CA SER A 277 -37.74 -6.20 21.08
C SER A 277 -36.53 -5.31 21.35
N ILE A 278 -36.51 -4.55 22.46
CA ILE A 278 -35.35 -3.74 22.87
C ILE A 278 -34.14 -4.65 23.18
N ASN A 279 -34.33 -5.76 23.89
CA ASN A 279 -33.25 -6.71 24.16
C ASN A 279 -32.74 -7.39 22.88
N ALA A 280 -33.62 -7.72 21.94
CA ALA A 280 -33.25 -8.30 20.65
C ALA A 280 -32.49 -7.31 19.75
N GLU A 281 -32.90 -6.03 19.71
CA GLU A 281 -32.19 -4.97 18.98
C GLU A 281 -30.80 -4.71 19.55
N THR A 282 -30.67 -4.65 20.88
CA THR A 282 -29.39 -4.49 21.57
C THR A 282 -28.45 -5.67 21.30
N THR A 283 -29.01 -6.89 21.24
CA THR A 283 -28.25 -8.11 20.94
C THR A 283 -27.79 -8.14 19.47
N ALA A 284 -28.63 -7.71 18.52
CA ALA A 284 -28.28 -7.65 17.11
C ALA A 284 -27.21 -6.59 16.81
N GLU A 285 -27.27 -5.43 17.45
CA GLU A 285 -26.25 -4.38 17.34
C GLU A 285 -24.89 -4.86 17.87
N ALA A 286 -24.87 -5.52 19.04
CA ALA A 286 -23.67 -6.10 19.61
C ALA A 286 -23.04 -7.15 18.67
N GLN A 287 -23.84 -8.04 18.09
CA GLN A 287 -23.37 -9.03 17.11
C GLN A 287 -22.78 -8.39 15.84
N MET A 288 -23.41 -7.31 15.34
CA MET A 288 -22.89 -6.57 14.18
C MET A 288 -21.53 -5.94 14.50
N ILE A 289 -21.38 -5.34 15.69
CA ILE A 289 -20.10 -4.76 16.14
C ILE A 289 -19.04 -5.87 16.24
N ASP A 290 -19.35 -7.02 16.81
CA ASP A 290 -18.43 -8.16 16.91
C ASP A 290 -17.98 -8.68 15.54
N GLU A 291 -18.90 -8.78 14.56
CA GLU A 291 -18.55 -9.13 13.18
C GLU A 291 -17.58 -8.09 12.59
N MET A 292 -17.85 -6.80 12.80
CA MET A 292 -17.03 -5.69 12.31
C MET A 292 -15.65 -5.62 12.96
N LEU A 293 -15.51 -5.93 14.26
CA LEU A 293 -14.20 -5.99 14.94
C LEU A 293 -13.26 -6.99 14.26
N VAL A 294 -13.82 -8.04 13.65
CA VAL A 294 -13.06 -9.12 13.01
C VAL A 294 -12.98 -8.98 11.48
N ASN A 295 -14.00 -8.40 10.83
CA ASN A 295 -14.14 -8.38 9.37
C ASN A 295 -13.94 -6.98 8.79
N ASP A 296 -12.77 -6.75 8.18
CA ASP A 296 -12.43 -5.50 7.50
C ASP A 296 -13.46 -5.05 6.45
N ARG A 297 -14.00 -6.00 5.68
CA ARG A 297 -14.94 -5.66 4.60
C ARG A 297 -16.23 -5.07 5.14
N ARG A 298 -16.71 -5.62 6.25
CA ARG A 298 -17.89 -5.10 6.95
C ARG A 298 -17.62 -3.72 7.53
N ARG A 299 -16.43 -3.47 8.09
CA ARG A 299 -16.07 -2.12 8.58
C ARG A 299 -16.05 -1.07 7.48
N MET A 300 -15.56 -1.41 6.29
CA MET A 300 -15.57 -0.48 5.16
C MET A 300 -16.99 -0.08 4.74
N ASP A 301 -18.00 -0.89 5.04
CA ASP A 301 -19.41 -0.66 4.72
C ASP A 301 -20.27 -0.47 6.00
N ALA A 302 -19.66 0.03 7.08
CA ALA A 302 -20.34 0.31 8.34
C ALA A 302 -21.58 1.20 8.13
N PRO A 303 -22.77 0.81 8.63
CA PRO A 303 -24.02 1.51 8.35
C PRO A 303 -24.24 2.73 9.28
N PHE A 304 -23.33 3.69 9.26
CA PHE A 304 -23.43 4.86 10.14
C PHE A 304 -24.67 5.73 9.87
N PRO A 305 -25.23 6.38 10.90
CA PRO A 305 -26.22 7.44 10.74
C PRO A 305 -25.75 8.55 9.80
N ILE A 306 -26.67 9.16 9.06
CA ILE A 306 -26.34 10.26 8.14
C ILE A 306 -25.72 11.47 8.87
N SER A 307 -26.07 11.68 10.14
CA SER A 307 -25.48 12.71 11.00
C SER A 307 -23.97 12.54 11.21
N ASP A 308 -23.45 11.30 11.12
CA ASP A 308 -22.02 11.03 11.27
C ASP A 308 -21.19 11.47 10.06
N TYR A 309 -21.83 11.59 8.89
CA TYR A 309 -21.24 12.19 7.70
C TYR A 309 -21.29 13.73 7.80
N SER A 310 -20.77 14.26 8.90
CA SER A 310 -20.67 15.68 9.22
C SER A 310 -19.37 16.30 8.68
N PHE A 311 -19.34 17.62 8.57
CA PHE A 311 -18.14 18.34 8.14
C PHE A 311 -16.98 18.16 9.14
N SER A 312 -17.28 18.10 10.44
CA SER A 312 -16.28 17.87 11.49
C SER A 312 -15.58 16.51 11.32
N ASN A 313 -16.34 15.43 11.15
CA ASN A 313 -15.77 14.10 10.95
C ASN A 313 -15.05 13.98 9.61
N TYR A 314 -15.52 14.69 8.59
CA TYR A 314 -14.87 14.78 7.29
C TYR A 314 -13.47 15.40 7.38
N LEU A 315 -13.34 16.54 8.07
CA LEU A 315 -12.06 17.19 8.29
C LEU A 315 -11.13 16.35 9.18
N ALA A 316 -11.65 15.76 10.27
CA ALA A 316 -10.90 14.85 11.14
C ALA A 316 -10.31 13.67 10.35
N TYR A 317 -11.10 13.07 9.46
CA TYR A 317 -10.66 11.98 8.60
C TYR A 317 -9.63 12.41 7.55
N CYS A 318 -9.91 13.48 6.81
CA CYS A 318 -9.01 13.98 5.76
C CYS A 318 -7.64 14.33 6.33
N PHE A 319 -7.62 14.99 7.50
CA PHE A 319 -6.40 15.49 8.14
C PHE A 319 -5.94 14.64 9.32
N TYR A 320 -6.35 13.37 9.40
CA TYR A 320 -5.85 12.45 10.42
C TYR A 320 -4.32 12.37 10.35
N THR A 321 -3.67 12.99 11.34
CA THR A 321 -2.23 13.30 11.37
C THR A 321 -1.33 12.11 11.02
N PRO A 322 -1.50 10.92 11.62
CA PRO A 322 -0.63 9.78 11.35
C PRO A 322 -0.64 9.31 9.89
N LEU A 323 -1.69 9.59 9.13
CA LEU A 323 -1.86 9.14 7.74
C LEU A 323 -2.12 10.31 6.78
N PHE A 324 -1.65 11.52 7.12
CA PHE A 324 -1.83 12.70 6.27
C PHE A 324 -0.76 12.78 5.16
N ILE A 325 0.51 12.71 5.54
CA ILE A 325 1.67 12.88 4.63
C ILE A 325 1.85 11.63 3.75
N ALA A 326 1.96 10.47 4.39
CA ALA A 326 2.09 9.19 3.71
C ALA A 326 1.56 8.10 4.64
N GLY A 327 1.51 6.87 4.14
CA GLY A 327 1.01 5.72 4.90
C GLY A 327 -0.13 5.03 4.19
N PRO A 328 -0.73 4.01 4.82
CA PRO A 328 -1.82 3.30 4.19
C PRO A 328 -3.10 4.12 4.16
N ILE A 329 -3.84 3.97 3.08
CA ILE A 329 -5.16 4.54 2.85
C ILE A 329 -6.20 3.70 3.61
N ILE A 330 -6.91 4.35 4.52
CA ILE A 330 -8.08 3.81 5.22
C ILE A 330 -9.33 4.50 4.67
N THR A 331 -10.47 3.79 4.58
CA THR A 331 -11.74 4.40 4.14
C THR A 331 -12.41 5.14 5.29
N PHE A 332 -13.30 6.09 5.00
CA PHE A 332 -13.98 6.87 6.05
C PHE A 332 -14.70 5.99 7.08
N ASN A 333 -15.50 5.03 6.61
CA ASN A 333 -16.25 4.15 7.50
C ASN A 333 -15.34 3.31 8.42
N ASP A 334 -14.19 2.83 7.93
CA ASP A 334 -13.24 2.05 8.74
C ASP A 334 -12.52 2.96 9.74
N TYR A 335 -12.13 4.17 9.33
CA TYR A 335 -11.58 5.19 10.24
C TYR A 335 -12.55 5.56 11.36
N LEU A 336 -13.81 5.86 11.03
CA LEU A 336 -14.81 6.27 12.02
C LEU A 336 -15.15 5.11 12.97
N PHE A 337 -15.25 3.88 12.45
CA PHE A 337 -15.46 2.70 13.28
C PHE A 337 -14.32 2.50 14.27
N GLN A 338 -13.07 2.53 13.80
CA GLN A 338 -11.89 2.39 14.65
C GLN A 338 -11.71 3.58 15.61
N SER A 339 -12.28 4.73 15.28
CA SER A 339 -12.27 5.90 16.17
C SER A 339 -13.20 5.74 17.37
N ARG A 340 -14.21 4.87 17.27
CA ARG A 340 -15.16 4.52 18.33
C ARG A 340 -14.83 3.21 19.03
N HIS A 341 -14.22 2.27 18.30
CA HIS A 341 -13.92 0.93 18.77
C HIS A 341 -12.46 0.57 18.51
N THR A 342 -11.71 0.25 19.57
CA THR A 342 -10.35 -0.26 19.40
C THR A 342 -10.40 -1.70 18.88
N LEU A 343 -9.68 -1.97 17.78
CA LEU A 343 -9.65 -3.32 17.24
C LEU A 343 -8.86 -4.27 18.16
N PRO A 344 -9.28 -5.54 18.33
CA PRO A 344 -8.53 -6.54 19.11
C PRO A 344 -7.11 -6.77 18.58
N SER A 345 -6.87 -6.40 17.33
CA SER A 345 -5.58 -6.52 16.66
C SER A 345 -4.56 -5.47 17.15
N VAL A 346 -5.01 -4.37 17.75
CA VAL A 346 -4.15 -3.31 18.28
C VAL A 346 -3.76 -3.65 19.71
N THR A 347 -2.61 -4.30 19.85
CA THR A 347 -2.05 -4.65 21.15
C THR A 347 -0.63 -4.13 21.27
N TRP A 348 -0.20 -3.76 22.48
CA TRP A 348 1.17 -3.31 22.73
C TRP A 348 2.22 -4.28 22.18
N LYS A 349 2.05 -5.59 22.41
CA LYS A 349 2.97 -6.63 21.93
C LYS A 349 3.13 -6.60 20.41
N ARG A 350 2.02 -6.52 19.67
CA ARG A 350 2.06 -6.48 18.20
C ARG A 350 2.62 -5.16 17.68
N THR A 351 2.24 -4.04 18.28
CA THR A 351 2.76 -2.71 17.91
C THR A 351 4.27 -2.64 18.14
N ALA A 352 4.77 -3.10 19.29
CA ALA A 352 6.20 -3.18 19.57
C ALA A 352 6.94 -4.09 18.57
N LEU A 353 6.37 -5.26 18.26
CA LEU A 353 6.95 -6.19 17.28
C LEU A 353 7.05 -5.54 15.88
N TYR A 354 6.02 -4.81 15.49
CA TYR A 354 6.01 -4.06 14.24
C TYR A 354 7.09 -2.96 14.22
N GLY A 355 7.25 -2.23 15.33
CA GLY A 355 8.30 -1.24 15.52
C GLY A 355 9.72 -1.85 15.40
N ILE A 356 9.95 -3.04 15.96
CA ILE A 356 11.22 -3.77 15.81
C ILE A 356 11.48 -4.13 14.34
N ARG A 357 10.47 -4.61 13.62
CA ARG A 357 10.59 -4.93 12.17
C ARG A 357 10.88 -3.67 11.35
N LEU A 358 10.25 -2.55 11.70
CA LEU A 358 10.50 -1.26 11.07
C LEU A 358 11.93 -0.79 11.28
N LEU A 359 12.42 -0.83 12.53
CA LEU A 359 13.82 -0.52 12.84
C LEU A 359 14.78 -1.41 12.03
N GLY A 360 14.48 -2.70 11.92
CA GLY A 360 15.26 -3.62 11.07
C GLY A 360 15.29 -3.20 9.60
N CYS A 361 14.19 -2.71 9.04
CA CYS A 361 14.17 -2.17 7.66
C CYS A 361 14.98 -0.87 7.51
N ILE A 362 14.91 0.03 8.49
CA ILE A 362 15.71 1.27 8.48
C ILE A 362 17.20 0.94 8.54
N LEU A 363 17.61 0.06 9.46
CA LEU A 363 19.00 -0.38 9.58
C LEU A 363 19.48 -1.13 8.31
N MET A 364 18.62 -1.95 7.70
CA MET A 364 18.93 -2.60 6.43
C MET A 364 19.20 -1.59 5.31
N MET A 365 18.35 -0.56 5.20
CA MET A 365 18.56 0.52 4.23
C MET A 365 19.85 1.28 4.51
N GLU A 366 20.14 1.62 5.77
CA GLU A 366 21.41 2.27 6.14
C GLU A 366 22.61 1.40 5.76
N VAL A 367 22.59 0.09 6.04
CA VAL A 367 23.67 -0.82 5.64
C VAL A 367 23.82 -0.82 4.12
N ILE A 368 22.74 -1.02 3.36
CA ILE A 368 22.79 -1.05 1.88
C ILE A 368 23.43 0.25 1.35
N LEU A 369 22.99 1.42 1.81
CA LEU A 369 23.51 2.71 1.32
C LEU A 369 24.97 2.99 1.70
N HIS A 370 25.54 2.31 2.70
CA HIS A 370 26.97 2.45 3.05
C HIS A 370 27.88 1.48 2.29
N TYR A 371 27.34 0.40 1.71
CA TYR A 371 28.11 -0.62 1.00
C TYR A 371 27.83 -0.70 -0.50
N LEU A 372 26.68 -0.20 -0.96
CA LEU A 372 26.23 -0.22 -2.35
C LEU A 372 25.84 1.21 -2.78
N TYR A 373 26.74 1.91 -3.48
CA TYR A 373 26.48 3.28 -3.96
C TYR A 373 25.79 3.31 -5.33
N VAL A 374 24.87 2.37 -5.56
CA VAL A 374 24.27 2.12 -6.87
C VAL A 374 23.34 3.25 -7.32
N VAL A 375 22.79 4.05 -6.41
CA VAL A 375 21.95 5.21 -6.78
C VAL A 375 22.84 6.34 -7.27
N ALA A 376 23.96 6.57 -6.62
CA ALA A 376 24.96 7.54 -7.07
C ALA A 376 25.55 7.13 -8.42
N VAL A 377 25.90 5.86 -8.60
CA VAL A 377 26.34 5.31 -9.90
C VAL A 377 25.27 5.51 -10.97
N SER A 378 24.01 5.19 -10.66
CA SER A 378 22.86 5.37 -11.54
C SER A 378 22.71 6.83 -12.01
N LYS A 379 22.77 7.78 -11.07
CA LYS A 379 22.64 9.22 -11.35
C LYS A 379 23.80 9.81 -12.13
N ALA A 380 25.01 9.32 -11.89
CA ALA A 380 26.22 9.82 -12.53
C ALA A 380 26.51 9.12 -13.88
N HIS A 381 25.69 8.16 -14.29
CA HIS A 381 25.94 7.33 -15.47
C HIS A 381 27.31 6.62 -15.46
N ALA A 382 27.74 6.17 -14.27
CA ALA A 382 29.12 5.80 -13.97
C ALA A 382 29.37 4.28 -13.99
N TRP A 383 29.00 3.61 -15.08
CA TRP A 383 29.16 2.15 -15.28
C TRP A 383 29.97 1.80 -16.54
N ARG A 384 30.88 2.69 -16.94
CA ARG A 384 31.69 2.48 -18.15
C ARG A 384 32.69 1.35 -17.91
N GLY A 385 32.67 0.34 -18.78
CA GLY A 385 33.56 -0.82 -18.68
C GLY A 385 33.07 -1.91 -17.74
N ASP A 386 31.94 -1.70 -17.05
CA ASP A 386 31.32 -2.71 -16.21
C ASP A 386 30.75 -3.84 -17.07
N THR A 387 30.78 -5.06 -16.54
CA THR A 387 30.21 -6.24 -17.21
C THR A 387 28.68 -6.20 -17.24
N PRO A 388 28.01 -6.95 -18.13
CA PRO A 388 26.55 -7.07 -18.13
C PRO A 388 25.98 -7.54 -16.77
N PHE A 389 26.74 -8.35 -16.03
CA PHE A 389 26.35 -8.80 -14.69
C PHE A 389 26.38 -7.65 -13.68
N GLU A 390 27.45 -6.86 -13.64
CA GLU A 390 27.59 -5.70 -12.75
C GLU A 390 26.54 -4.63 -13.03
N ILE A 391 26.31 -4.29 -14.32
CA ILE A 391 25.24 -3.36 -14.73
C ILE A 391 23.87 -3.88 -14.30
N SER A 392 23.62 -5.18 -14.43
CA SER A 392 22.38 -5.80 -13.96
C SER A 392 22.24 -5.70 -12.43
N MET A 393 23.33 -5.82 -11.67
CA MET A 393 23.31 -5.67 -10.21
C MET A 393 23.10 -4.23 -9.78
N ILE A 394 23.69 -3.24 -10.48
CA ILE A 394 23.36 -1.82 -10.27
C ILE A 394 21.85 -1.62 -10.42
N GLY A 395 21.27 -2.14 -11.50
CA GLY A 395 19.83 -2.11 -11.75
C GLY A 395 19.01 -2.75 -10.62
N LEU A 396 19.31 -4.00 -10.29
CA LEU A 396 18.56 -4.76 -9.27
C LEU A 396 18.63 -4.12 -7.88
N PHE A 397 19.82 -3.73 -7.41
CA PHE A 397 19.95 -3.09 -6.10
C PHE A 397 19.32 -1.70 -6.06
N ASN A 398 19.33 -0.96 -7.18
CA ASN A 398 18.57 0.29 -7.26
C ASN A 398 17.06 0.04 -7.13
N LEU A 399 16.52 -1.00 -7.77
CA LEU A 399 15.10 -1.40 -7.58
C LEU A 399 14.79 -1.77 -6.12
N ASN A 400 15.70 -2.50 -5.46
CA ASN A 400 15.57 -2.84 -4.04
C ASN A 400 15.60 -1.60 -3.14
N ILE A 401 16.46 -0.62 -3.45
CA ILE A 401 16.52 0.67 -2.76
C ILE A 401 15.22 1.46 -2.98
N ILE A 402 14.66 1.48 -4.19
CA ILE A 402 13.36 2.11 -4.48
C ILE A 402 12.25 1.45 -3.65
N TRP A 403 12.23 0.12 -3.57
CA TRP A 403 11.27 -0.61 -2.73
C TRP A 403 11.40 -0.22 -1.26
N LEU A 404 12.62 -0.21 -0.70
CA LEU A 404 12.88 0.19 0.69
C LEU A 404 12.52 1.66 0.96
N LYS A 405 12.84 2.55 0.03
CA LYS A 405 12.52 3.98 0.06
C LYS A 405 11.02 4.25 0.21
N LEU A 406 10.16 3.41 -0.38
CA LEU A 406 8.71 3.52 -0.23
C LEU A 406 8.18 2.74 0.98
N LEU A 407 8.76 1.57 1.25
CA LEU A 407 8.41 0.73 2.40
C LEU A 407 8.55 1.50 3.71
N ILE A 408 9.70 2.13 3.94
CA ILE A 408 10.06 2.70 5.24
C ILE A 408 9.10 3.82 5.66
N PRO A 409 8.83 4.85 4.84
CA PRO A 409 7.84 5.87 5.18
C PRO A 409 6.45 5.28 5.44
N TRP A 410 5.96 4.39 4.57
CA TRP A 410 4.65 3.78 4.76
C TRP A 410 4.53 2.99 6.07
N ARG A 411 5.60 2.28 6.46
CA ARG A 411 5.64 1.59 7.74
C ARG A 411 5.74 2.54 8.93
N ILE A 412 6.48 3.65 8.83
CA ILE A 412 6.54 4.66 9.90
C ILE A 412 5.15 5.24 10.17
N PHE A 413 4.44 5.66 9.12
CA PHE A 413 3.10 6.24 9.29
C PHE A 413 2.05 5.21 9.72
N ARG A 414 2.19 3.95 9.28
CA ARG A 414 1.39 2.84 9.85
C ARG A 414 1.72 2.60 11.33
N PHE A 415 2.99 2.59 11.71
CA PHE A 415 3.41 2.42 13.11
C PHE A 415 2.87 3.55 13.98
N TRP A 416 2.92 4.79 13.49
CA TRP A 416 2.30 5.94 14.14
C TRP A 416 0.80 5.72 14.35
N ALA A 417 0.06 5.30 13.32
CA ALA A 417 -1.36 5.01 13.47
C ALA A 417 -1.63 3.88 14.48
N LEU A 418 -0.79 2.82 14.51
CA LEU A 418 -0.91 1.72 15.48
C LEU A 418 -0.64 2.17 16.92
N CYS A 419 0.37 3.02 17.14
CA CYS A 419 0.61 3.66 18.43
C CYS A 419 -0.58 4.53 18.86
N ASP A 420 -1.25 5.14 17.89
CA ASP A 420 -2.43 5.97 18.10
C ASP A 420 -3.74 5.17 18.23
N GLY A 421 -3.73 3.85 18.10
CA GLY A 421 -4.92 3.00 18.29
C GLY A 421 -5.70 2.63 17.02
N ILE A 422 -5.25 3.02 15.83
CA ILE A 422 -5.85 2.63 14.53
C ILE A 422 -4.95 1.63 13.83
N ASP A 423 -5.51 0.53 13.32
CA ASP A 423 -4.82 -0.48 12.53
C ASP A 423 -5.16 -0.31 11.05
N PRO A 424 -4.38 0.45 10.26
CA PRO A 424 -4.54 0.49 8.82
C PRO A 424 -3.88 -0.74 8.15
N PRO A 425 -4.24 -1.10 6.90
CA PRO A 425 -3.64 -2.25 6.21
C PRO A 425 -2.15 -2.06 5.91
N GLU A 426 -1.34 -3.13 5.92
CA GLU A 426 0.07 -3.04 5.48
C GLU A 426 0.14 -2.83 3.96
N ASN A 427 1.00 -1.91 3.52
CA ASN A 427 1.15 -1.56 2.11
C ASN A 427 2.07 -2.47 1.31
N MET A 428 3.10 -3.03 1.93
CA MET A 428 4.09 -3.90 1.28
C MET A 428 4.18 -5.21 2.05
N ILE A 429 3.52 -6.22 1.52
CA ILE A 429 3.38 -7.51 2.19
C ILE A 429 4.40 -8.55 1.71
N ARG A 430 5.08 -8.29 0.58
CA ARG A 430 6.16 -9.10 0.04
C ARG A 430 7.32 -8.21 -0.42
N CYS A 431 8.54 -8.72 -0.33
CA CYS A 431 9.72 -8.10 -0.95
C CYS A 431 9.53 -8.09 -2.47
N VAL A 432 10.07 -7.08 -3.18
CA VAL A 432 10.03 -7.02 -4.65
C VAL A 432 10.60 -8.29 -5.28
N ASP A 433 11.70 -8.81 -4.72
CA ASP A 433 12.36 -10.07 -5.15
C ASP A 433 11.55 -11.34 -4.82
N ASN A 434 10.44 -11.21 -4.08
CA ASN A 434 9.51 -12.31 -3.78
C ASN A 434 8.18 -12.13 -4.51
N ASN A 435 8.22 -11.70 -5.78
CA ASN A 435 7.06 -11.63 -6.67
C ASN A 435 7.41 -12.21 -8.04
N TYR A 436 6.72 -13.28 -8.42
CA TYR A 436 6.91 -13.96 -9.71
C TYR A 436 5.80 -13.63 -10.74
N SER A 437 4.71 -13.02 -10.28
CA SER A 437 3.52 -12.69 -11.06
C SER A 437 3.32 -11.18 -11.03
N ALA A 438 3.15 -10.58 -12.20
CA ALA A 438 2.95 -9.14 -12.31
C ALA A 438 1.57 -8.76 -11.75
N LEU A 439 0.55 -9.60 -11.96
CA LEU A 439 -0.78 -9.38 -11.37
C LEU A 439 -0.76 -9.44 -9.83
N GLN A 440 -0.02 -10.41 -9.27
CA GLN A 440 0.13 -10.55 -7.82
C GLN A 440 0.94 -9.38 -7.24
N PHE A 441 2.01 -8.96 -7.92
CA PHE A 441 2.81 -7.80 -7.55
C PHE A 441 1.96 -6.55 -7.33
N TRP A 442 1.09 -6.19 -8.28
CA TRP A 442 0.20 -5.01 -8.16
C TRP A 442 -0.83 -5.10 -7.03
N ARG A 443 -1.13 -6.30 -6.52
CA ARG A 443 -2.00 -6.50 -5.35
C ARG A 443 -1.22 -6.47 -4.03
N ALA A 444 0.05 -6.84 -4.06
CA ALA A 444 0.95 -6.82 -2.90
C ALA A 444 1.61 -5.45 -2.69
N TRP A 445 1.82 -4.69 -3.77
CA TRP A 445 2.40 -3.36 -3.78
C TRP A 445 1.35 -2.29 -3.51
N HIS A 446 1.64 -1.37 -2.59
CA HIS A 446 0.72 -0.30 -2.19
C HIS A 446 -0.71 -0.81 -1.90
N ARG A 447 -0.80 -1.91 -1.16
CA ARG A 447 -2.03 -2.70 -0.98
C ARG A 447 -3.24 -1.88 -0.50
N SER A 448 -3.06 -0.86 0.34
CA SER A 448 -4.17 0.00 0.77
C SER A 448 -4.80 0.76 -0.39
N TYR A 449 -3.96 1.24 -1.32
CA TYR A 449 -4.40 1.95 -2.52
C TYR A 449 -5.13 1.00 -3.46
N ASN A 450 -4.60 -0.22 -3.64
CA ASN A 450 -5.28 -1.26 -4.41
C ASN A 450 -6.68 -1.57 -3.83
N LYS A 451 -6.81 -1.70 -2.51
CA LYS A 451 -8.13 -1.87 -1.85
C LYS A 451 -9.07 -0.69 -2.11
N TRP A 452 -8.57 0.53 -2.02
CA TRP A 452 -9.33 1.76 -2.28
C TRP A 452 -9.83 1.80 -3.73
N ILE A 453 -8.94 1.55 -4.70
CA ILE A 453 -9.24 1.48 -6.13
C ILE A 453 -10.32 0.42 -6.40
N ILE A 454 -10.18 -0.76 -5.79
CA ILE A 454 -11.14 -1.84 -5.98
C ILE A 454 -12.53 -1.40 -5.51
N LYS A 455 -12.63 -0.76 -4.34
CA LYS A 455 -13.90 -0.32 -3.75
C LYS A 455 -14.55 0.81 -4.56
N TYR A 456 -13.79 1.83 -4.95
CA TYR A 456 -14.36 3.08 -5.48
C TYR A 456 -14.31 3.22 -7.00
N ILE A 457 -13.53 2.40 -7.71
CA ILE A 457 -13.42 2.43 -9.17
C ILE A 457 -13.80 1.08 -9.78
N TYR A 458 -13.09 0.01 -9.41
CA TYR A 458 -13.23 -1.28 -10.12
C TYR A 458 -14.61 -1.91 -9.93
N ILE A 459 -15.08 -2.06 -8.69
CA ILE A 459 -16.39 -2.68 -8.38
C ILE A 459 -17.55 -1.84 -8.95
N PRO A 460 -17.61 -0.51 -8.74
CA PRO A 460 -18.67 0.33 -9.31
C PRO A 460 -18.77 0.31 -10.84
N LEU A 461 -17.67 0.07 -11.55
CA LEU A 461 -17.64 -0.05 -13.01
C LEU A 461 -18.01 -1.45 -13.55
N GLY A 462 -18.54 -2.34 -12.69
CA GLY A 462 -18.96 -3.69 -13.06
C GLY A 462 -17.92 -4.78 -12.76
N GLY A 463 -16.78 -4.41 -12.17
CA GLY A 463 -15.75 -5.33 -11.70
C GLY A 463 -15.35 -6.38 -12.74
N SER A 464 -15.51 -7.66 -12.38
CA SER A 464 -15.13 -8.78 -13.24
C SER A 464 -16.01 -8.93 -14.49
N HIS A 465 -17.24 -8.40 -14.50
CA HIS A 465 -18.11 -8.45 -15.69
C HIS A 465 -17.60 -7.51 -16.79
N ASN A 466 -17.11 -6.32 -16.42
CA ASN A 466 -16.55 -5.33 -17.35
C ASN A 466 -15.03 -5.16 -17.16
N ARG A 467 -14.31 -6.29 -17.04
CA ARG A 467 -12.90 -6.30 -16.59
C ARG A 467 -11.98 -5.37 -17.39
N ILE A 468 -12.16 -5.27 -18.71
CA ILE A 468 -11.31 -4.43 -19.57
C ILE A 468 -11.54 -2.95 -19.27
N LEU A 469 -12.80 -2.48 -19.35
CA LEU A 469 -13.17 -1.09 -19.09
C LEU A 469 -12.81 -0.67 -17.66
N ALA A 470 -13.12 -1.51 -16.67
CA ALA A 470 -12.77 -1.25 -15.28
C ALA A 470 -11.25 -1.17 -15.09
N SER A 471 -10.47 -2.04 -15.74
CA SER A 471 -9.00 -1.98 -15.66
C SER A 471 -8.45 -0.72 -16.33
N LEU A 472 -8.95 -0.33 -17.50
CA LEU A 472 -8.53 0.90 -18.18
C LEU A 472 -8.80 2.15 -17.34
N ALA A 473 -9.96 2.23 -16.70
CA ALA A 473 -10.28 3.32 -15.79
C ALA A 473 -9.35 3.34 -14.57
N VAL A 474 -9.09 2.17 -13.96
CA VAL A 474 -8.16 2.03 -12.84
C VAL A 474 -6.76 2.51 -13.20
N PHE A 475 -6.17 2.01 -14.28
CA PHE A 475 -4.79 2.37 -14.65
C PHE A 475 -4.67 3.82 -15.12
N SER A 476 -5.70 4.36 -15.78
CA SER A 476 -5.75 5.79 -16.14
C SER A 476 -5.77 6.68 -14.90
N PHE A 477 -6.60 6.35 -13.91
CA PHE A 477 -6.63 7.09 -12.65
C PHE A 477 -5.30 6.97 -11.90
N VAL A 478 -4.72 5.77 -11.80
CA VAL A 478 -3.42 5.55 -11.15
C VAL A 478 -2.33 6.39 -11.80
N ALA A 479 -2.29 6.45 -13.14
CA ALA A 479 -1.31 7.28 -13.85
C ALA A 479 -1.49 8.77 -13.51
N ILE A 480 -2.70 9.31 -13.68
CA ILE A 480 -3.02 10.73 -13.40
C ILE A 480 -2.77 11.09 -11.93
N TRP A 481 -3.06 10.18 -11.00
CA TRP A 481 -2.85 10.38 -9.57
C TRP A 481 -1.36 10.41 -9.19
N HIS A 482 -0.50 9.68 -9.91
CA HIS A 482 0.93 9.67 -9.66
C HIS A 482 1.64 10.87 -10.28
N ASP A 483 1.36 11.16 -11.55
CA ASP A 483 1.89 12.32 -12.26
C ASP A 483 0.97 12.67 -13.44
N ILE A 484 0.82 13.96 -13.68
CA ILE A 484 -0.01 14.50 -14.76
C ILE A 484 0.74 14.44 -16.10
N GLU A 485 2.06 14.25 -16.08
CA GLU A 485 2.81 14.01 -17.30
C GLU A 485 2.28 12.79 -18.08
N LEU A 486 1.88 13.05 -19.33
CA LEU A 486 1.38 12.04 -20.28
C LEU A 486 2.33 10.83 -20.48
N ARG A 487 3.60 10.98 -20.11
CA ARG A 487 4.61 9.91 -20.13
C ARG A 487 4.22 8.74 -19.22
N LEU A 488 3.69 9.01 -18.03
CA LEU A 488 3.26 7.95 -17.10
C LEU A 488 1.95 7.28 -17.56
N LEU A 489 1.10 7.99 -18.30
CA LEU A 489 -0.12 7.41 -18.86
C LEU A 489 0.20 6.33 -19.90
N ILE A 490 1.11 6.63 -20.84
CA ILE A 490 1.57 5.66 -21.84
C ILE A 490 2.23 4.46 -21.16
N TRP A 491 3.08 4.70 -20.17
CA TRP A 491 3.69 3.62 -19.38
C TRP A 491 2.64 2.75 -18.68
N GLY A 492 1.65 3.35 -18.04
CA GLY A 492 0.56 2.63 -17.37
C GLY A 492 -0.26 1.75 -18.31
N TRP A 493 -0.55 2.23 -19.53
CA TRP A 493 -1.23 1.44 -20.55
C TRP A 493 -0.37 0.29 -21.09
N LEU A 494 0.94 0.50 -21.27
CA LEU A 494 1.85 -0.58 -21.65
C LEU A 494 1.88 -1.68 -20.59
N ILE A 495 1.85 -1.33 -19.30
CA ILE A 495 1.73 -2.33 -18.23
C ILE A 495 0.45 -3.18 -18.38
N VAL A 496 -0.70 -2.58 -18.74
CA VAL A 496 -1.93 -3.36 -18.98
C VAL A 496 -1.75 -4.37 -20.10
N VAL A 497 -1.15 -3.96 -21.21
CA VAL A 497 -0.83 -4.85 -22.34
C VAL A 497 0.11 -5.97 -21.87
N PHE A 498 1.11 -5.64 -21.06
CA PHE A 498 2.07 -6.59 -20.48
C PHE A 498 1.46 -7.59 -19.49
N LEU A 499 0.32 -7.29 -18.88
CA LEU A 499 -0.42 -8.24 -18.04
C LEU A 499 -1.27 -9.24 -18.86
N LEU A 500 -1.60 -8.93 -20.12
CA LEU A 500 -2.45 -9.81 -20.94
C LEU A 500 -1.83 -11.19 -21.20
N PRO A 501 -0.54 -11.33 -21.56
CA PRO A 501 0.09 -12.64 -21.72
C PRO A 501 -0.05 -13.51 -20.47
N GLU A 502 0.22 -12.97 -19.29
CA GLU A 502 0.06 -13.72 -18.02
C GLU A 502 -1.38 -14.21 -17.84
N ILE A 503 -2.38 -13.34 -18.09
CA ILE A 503 -3.80 -13.68 -17.95
C ILE A 503 -4.23 -14.76 -18.96
N ILE A 504 -3.81 -14.61 -20.23
CA ILE A 504 -4.18 -15.52 -21.32
C ILE A 504 -3.52 -16.89 -21.11
N LEU A 505 -2.21 -16.93 -20.86
CA LEU A 505 -1.46 -18.16 -20.64
C LEU A 505 -1.93 -18.88 -19.39
N THR A 506 -2.23 -18.16 -18.30
CA THR A 506 -2.79 -18.77 -17.09
C THR A 506 -4.11 -19.47 -17.39
N LYS A 507 -5.01 -18.86 -18.18
CA LYS A 507 -6.28 -19.49 -18.58
C LYS A 507 -6.06 -20.70 -19.48
N LEU A 508 -5.17 -20.57 -20.48
CA LEU A 508 -4.89 -21.62 -21.47
C LEU A 508 -4.27 -22.86 -20.82
N PHE A 509 -3.37 -22.70 -19.86
CA PHE A 509 -2.70 -23.81 -19.20
C PHE A 509 -3.40 -24.33 -17.93
N ASN A 510 -4.43 -23.66 -17.42
CA ASN A 510 -5.17 -24.07 -16.21
C ASN A 510 -5.70 -25.53 -16.24
N PRO A 511 -6.20 -26.08 -17.37
CA PRO A 511 -6.62 -27.49 -17.45
C PRO A 511 -5.51 -28.51 -17.15
N TYR A 512 -4.24 -28.12 -17.32
CA TYR A 512 -3.08 -28.99 -17.12
C TYR A 512 -2.51 -28.94 -15.69
N ARG A 513 -3.19 -28.28 -14.74
CA ARG A 513 -2.69 -28.07 -13.36
C ARG A 513 -2.26 -29.36 -12.64
N GLY A 514 -2.84 -30.50 -12.99
CA GLY A 514 -2.49 -31.82 -12.43
C GLY A 514 -1.25 -32.49 -13.02
N LYS A 515 -0.62 -31.93 -14.07
CA LYS A 515 0.56 -32.53 -14.72
C LYS A 515 1.84 -32.11 -14.01
N SER A 516 2.82 -33.01 -13.90
CA SER A 516 4.11 -32.74 -13.24
C SER A 516 4.93 -31.62 -13.90
N TRP A 517 4.84 -31.48 -15.22
CA TRP A 517 5.53 -30.45 -16.00
C TRP A 517 4.89 -29.05 -15.88
N TYR A 518 3.62 -28.97 -15.45
CA TYR A 518 2.86 -27.71 -15.39
C TYR A 518 3.60 -26.64 -14.57
N ARG A 519 4.15 -27.05 -13.43
CA ARG A 519 4.93 -26.17 -12.54
C ARG A 519 6.12 -25.52 -13.26
N PHE A 520 6.82 -26.26 -14.13
CA PHE A 520 7.97 -25.73 -14.85
C PHE A 520 7.55 -24.76 -15.97
N VAL A 521 6.45 -25.04 -16.66
CA VAL A 521 5.87 -24.11 -17.64
C VAL A 521 5.40 -22.81 -16.98
N CYS A 522 4.74 -22.89 -15.81
CA CYS A 522 4.45 -21.71 -15.00
C CYS A 522 5.73 -20.99 -14.56
N GLY A 523 6.79 -21.74 -14.26
CA GLY A 523 8.11 -21.22 -13.94
C GLY A 523 8.69 -20.37 -15.07
N LEU A 524 8.64 -20.87 -16.31
CA LEU A 524 9.11 -20.14 -17.50
C LEU A 524 8.32 -18.84 -17.72
N GLY A 525 6.99 -18.90 -17.62
CA GLY A 525 6.15 -17.70 -17.71
C GLY A 525 6.47 -16.67 -16.63
N ALA A 526 6.72 -17.13 -15.40
CA ALA A 526 7.12 -16.29 -14.28
C ALA A 526 8.51 -15.65 -14.47
N VAL A 527 9.49 -16.37 -15.01
CA VAL A 527 10.79 -15.78 -15.38
C VAL A 527 10.61 -14.68 -16.43
N GLY A 528 9.75 -14.91 -17.44
CA GLY A 528 9.38 -13.88 -18.42
C GLY A 528 8.77 -12.64 -17.76
N ASN A 529 7.86 -12.81 -16.81
CA ASN A 529 7.27 -11.70 -16.05
C ASN A 529 8.30 -10.93 -15.23
N ILE A 530 9.24 -11.63 -14.57
CA ILE A 530 10.31 -10.99 -13.80
C ILE A 530 11.18 -10.14 -14.73
N TRP A 531 11.61 -10.68 -15.88
CA TRP A 531 12.38 -9.91 -16.87
C TRP A 531 11.63 -8.68 -17.35
N LEU A 532 10.35 -8.83 -17.69
CA LEU A 532 9.51 -7.74 -18.16
C LEU A 532 9.41 -6.62 -17.12
N MET A 533 9.13 -6.98 -15.86
CA MET A 533 9.05 -6.03 -14.76
C MET A 533 10.41 -5.38 -14.46
N MET A 534 11.50 -6.15 -14.47
CA MET A 534 12.84 -5.60 -14.25
C MET A 534 13.23 -4.62 -15.36
N LEU A 535 13.08 -5.00 -16.64
CA LEU A 535 13.43 -4.14 -17.78
C LEU A 535 12.61 -2.85 -17.81
N ALA A 536 11.30 -2.94 -17.56
CA ALA A 536 10.42 -1.77 -17.52
C ALA A 536 10.85 -0.77 -16.43
N ASN A 537 11.24 -1.26 -15.25
CA ASN A 537 11.65 -0.39 -14.16
C ASN A 537 13.10 0.09 -14.30
N ILE A 538 14.00 -0.73 -14.85
CA ILE A 538 15.39 -0.32 -15.15
C ILE A 538 15.37 0.82 -16.17
N TYR A 539 14.55 0.71 -17.21
CA TYR A 539 14.36 1.76 -18.22
C TYR A 539 13.77 3.04 -17.61
N GLY A 540 12.75 2.92 -16.76
CA GLY A 540 12.05 4.06 -16.18
C GLY A 540 12.80 4.78 -15.05
N PHE A 541 13.53 4.05 -14.20
CA PHE A 541 14.00 4.56 -12.91
C PHE A 541 15.49 4.39 -12.63
N CYS A 542 16.26 3.64 -13.46
CA CYS A 542 17.67 3.36 -13.18
C CYS A 542 18.63 3.77 -14.30
N LEU A 543 18.59 3.09 -15.46
CA LEU A 543 19.58 3.26 -16.51
C LEU A 543 19.14 4.23 -17.61
N GLY A 544 17.84 4.54 -17.67
CA GLY A 544 17.26 5.35 -18.73
C GLY A 544 17.34 4.67 -20.10
N LYS A 545 16.97 5.41 -21.14
CA LYS A 545 16.90 4.88 -22.52
C LYS A 545 18.25 4.33 -23.01
N GLU A 546 19.32 5.09 -22.87
CA GLU A 546 20.62 4.74 -23.42
C GLU A 546 21.28 3.60 -22.65
N GLY A 547 21.25 3.63 -21.31
CA GLY A 547 21.80 2.54 -20.50
C GLY A 547 21.01 1.23 -20.64
N SER A 548 19.68 1.28 -20.76
CA SER A 548 18.88 0.07 -21.02
C SER A 548 19.13 -0.52 -22.40
N LYS A 549 19.29 0.31 -23.43
CA LYS A 549 19.67 -0.16 -24.77
C LYS A 549 21.04 -0.81 -24.77
N GLN A 550 22.01 -0.19 -24.11
CA GLN A 550 23.35 -0.74 -23.97
C GLN A 550 23.29 -2.10 -23.26
N LEU A 551 22.61 -2.19 -22.12
CA LEU A 551 22.45 -3.45 -21.39
C LEU A 551 21.85 -4.56 -22.27
N LEU A 552 20.75 -4.26 -22.98
CA LEU A 552 20.11 -5.23 -23.87
C LEU A 552 21.01 -5.65 -25.04
N ASN A 553 21.70 -4.71 -25.65
CA ASN A 553 22.63 -4.99 -26.73
C ASN A 553 23.78 -5.87 -26.22
N ASP A 554 24.41 -5.50 -25.12
CA ASP A 554 25.54 -6.23 -24.55
C ASP A 554 25.12 -7.64 -24.11
N MET A 555 23.92 -7.78 -23.53
CA MET A 555 23.37 -9.07 -23.12
C MET A 555 23.05 -10.00 -24.30
N LEU A 556 22.55 -9.48 -25.43
CA LEU A 556 22.07 -10.32 -26.54
C LEU A 556 23.12 -10.54 -27.64
N THR A 557 24.09 -9.63 -27.79
CA THR A 557 25.06 -9.67 -28.90
C THR A 557 26.43 -10.18 -28.50
N THR A 558 26.82 -10.08 -27.23
CA THR A 558 28.13 -10.56 -26.76
C THR A 558 28.05 -11.99 -26.24
N GLN A 559 29.12 -12.77 -26.44
CA GLN A 559 29.18 -14.15 -25.93
C GLN A 559 29.07 -14.21 -24.39
N HIS A 560 29.75 -13.30 -23.70
CA HIS A 560 29.67 -13.17 -22.24
C HIS A 560 28.28 -12.75 -21.77
N GLY A 561 27.64 -11.82 -22.48
CA GLY A 561 26.28 -11.38 -22.20
C GLY A 561 25.25 -12.48 -22.39
N LEU A 562 25.37 -13.28 -23.46
CA LEU A 562 24.46 -14.39 -23.72
C LEU A 562 24.62 -15.48 -22.65
N GLY A 563 25.86 -15.80 -22.28
CA GLY A 563 26.15 -16.71 -21.17
C GLY A 563 25.54 -16.22 -19.85
N PHE A 564 25.71 -14.93 -19.53
CA PHE A 564 25.06 -14.31 -18.37
C PHE A 564 23.54 -14.42 -18.44
N PHE A 565 22.91 -14.11 -19.59
CA PHE A 565 21.46 -14.16 -19.74
C PHE A 565 20.89 -15.57 -19.48
N VAL A 566 21.53 -16.61 -20.03
CA VAL A 566 21.12 -18.00 -19.81
C VAL A 566 21.26 -18.37 -18.33
N ILE A 567 22.39 -18.05 -17.70
CA ILE A 567 22.62 -18.32 -16.27
C ILE A 567 21.59 -17.57 -15.41
N ALA A 568 21.35 -16.30 -15.70
CA ALA A 568 20.36 -15.48 -15.01
C ALA A 568 18.95 -16.07 -15.13
N CYS A 569 18.54 -16.52 -16.32
CA CYS A 569 17.26 -17.21 -16.52
C CYS A 569 17.15 -18.49 -15.67
N ILE A 570 18.23 -19.28 -15.56
CA ILE A 570 18.25 -20.48 -14.71
C ILE A 570 18.12 -20.08 -13.24
N CYS A 571 18.91 -19.10 -12.77
CA CYS A 571 18.86 -18.62 -11.38
C CYS A 571 17.48 -18.03 -11.01
N LEU A 572 16.88 -17.24 -11.90
CA LEU A 572 15.51 -16.74 -11.74
C LEU A 572 14.50 -17.89 -11.73
N GLY A 573 14.68 -18.90 -12.59
CA GLY A 573 13.86 -20.11 -12.58
C GLY A 573 13.90 -20.83 -11.23
N ILE A 574 15.09 -20.99 -10.65
CA ILE A 574 15.29 -21.54 -9.30
C ILE A 574 14.57 -20.69 -8.24
N ALA A 575 14.77 -19.37 -8.27
CA ALA A 575 14.11 -18.45 -7.34
C ALA A 575 12.59 -18.55 -7.44
N VAL A 576 12.04 -18.66 -8.66
CA VAL A 576 10.60 -18.87 -8.89
C VAL A 576 10.11 -20.19 -8.30
N GLN A 577 10.86 -21.29 -8.44
CA GLN A 577 10.47 -22.56 -7.81
C GLN A 577 10.43 -22.45 -6.28
N VAL A 578 11.39 -21.73 -5.69
CA VAL A 578 11.39 -21.44 -4.24
C VAL A 578 10.19 -20.58 -3.86
N MET A 579 9.84 -19.57 -4.66
CA MET A 579 8.66 -18.73 -4.42
C MET A 579 7.35 -19.53 -4.50
N PHE A 580 7.23 -20.46 -5.45
CA PHE A 580 6.08 -21.37 -5.56
C PHE A 580 5.95 -22.24 -4.29
N GLU A 581 7.03 -22.87 -3.86
CA GLU A 581 7.02 -23.69 -2.64
C GLU A 581 6.72 -22.86 -1.39
N GLN A 582 7.14 -21.59 -1.36
CA GLN A 582 6.74 -20.68 -0.29
C GLN A 582 5.22 -20.47 -0.29
N ARG A 583 4.55 -20.34 -1.45
CA ARG A 583 3.09 -20.19 -1.52
C ARG A 583 2.36 -21.46 -1.11
N GLU A 584 2.87 -22.61 -1.53
CA GLU A 584 2.36 -23.92 -1.08
C GLU A 584 2.54 -24.10 0.43
N SER A 585 3.65 -23.62 1.00
CA SER A 585 3.88 -23.61 2.45
C SER A 585 2.92 -22.70 3.20
N GLU A 586 2.53 -21.56 2.62
CA GLU A 586 1.49 -20.69 3.18
C GLU A 586 0.13 -21.42 3.16
N MET A 587 -0.21 -22.05 2.04
CA MET A 587 -1.47 -22.80 1.89
C MET A 587 -1.56 -23.99 2.86
N ARG A 588 -0.48 -24.73 3.09
CA ARG A 588 -0.42 -25.80 4.11
C ARG A 588 -0.67 -25.30 5.53
N ARG A 589 -0.42 -24.01 5.81
CA ARG A 589 -0.75 -23.36 7.09
C ARG A 589 -2.18 -22.79 7.13
N GLY A 590 -2.92 -22.90 6.02
CA GLY A 590 -4.26 -22.32 5.86
C GLY A 590 -4.25 -20.84 5.50
N ILE A 591 -3.12 -20.33 5.01
CA ILE A 591 -2.94 -18.94 4.58
C ILE A 591 -3.00 -18.90 3.06
N TYR A 592 -3.91 -18.09 2.52
CA TYR A 592 -4.01 -17.87 1.08
C TYR A 592 -4.12 -16.38 0.79
N VAL A 593 -2.98 -15.77 0.47
CA VAL A 593 -2.93 -14.36 0.08
C VAL A 593 -2.98 -14.27 -1.43
N LYS A 594 -3.94 -13.50 -1.97
CA LYS A 594 -4.20 -13.37 -3.42
C LYS A 594 -3.18 -12.47 -4.13
N CYS A 595 -1.90 -12.57 -3.74
CA CYS A 595 -0.79 -11.72 -4.14
C CYS A 595 0.59 -12.31 -3.73
#